data_AF-A0A2K3QJU1-F1
#
_entry.id   AF-A0A2K3QJU1-F1
#
_cell.length_a   1.000
_cell.length_b   1.000
_cell.length_c   1.000
_cell.angle_alpha   90.00
_cell.angle_beta   90.00
_cell.angle_gamma   90.00
#
_symmetry.space_group_name_H-M   'P 1'
#
loop_
_entity.id
_entity.type
_entity.pdbx_description
1 polymer ?
#
loop_
_entity_poly.entity_id
_entity_poly.type
_entity_poly.pdbx_seq_one_letter_code
_entity_poly.pdbx_strand_id
1 'polypeptide(L)'
;MLPMIANPLLVGCALGALFAPSCAQAYDFGVDVSRLTRRQDATAPIVIGRLPLAANGSVPLRLEVRQMKTYPHKWDLFILALSMFQSADQDDPLSWYQVAGIHGVPFVPWNDVAPSPGANLSGYCTHSSVLFPMWHRPYLVLFEQQMYKMANAIAGMFPNATQRQLYQQAASDFRVPYWDWSRSAPAGQTHFPDVFWSPIVVQNGPNGVQNIRNPLYSYQFHPLDEEALIWNPLKQWNETKRGPELNVSLTAPPSNNERVNAALLSKLPEIQQRLYILFSNYHDFNSFSNKAWSVSQGLSTFDSIESVHDIIHIYGGSKGHMTYVPLSSFDPLFFLHHLMTDRLVAIWQILNPSAWITPMAAGETTFTAMKGSMQSSDTPLTPFHSSPDGTFWNSDTSRATEAFGYTYADTDPSLGSNVDVRQSLIQKITDWYGASSPIGLMAKAQHARAHARPDGDAWKHQLPENKFVPNVKLTAANPLPSQILRDGYYTEWIANVHVNVEALDGSFGIHFFFGKPPADEAEWELAPNQAGSVGIFAMNRRTGSQSKISGAAPLTSALMKMVAAGAVQDLSPAAVTPFLEAALQFRVLGSDDREVDARLVEGLYVGISSSSVRVPGRELGLPEWGPAVTRLEQWV
;
A
#
# COMPACT_ATOMS: atom_id res chain seq x y z
N MET A 1 2.74 -30.57 60.70
CA MET A 1 3.17 -31.99 60.69
C MET A 1 2.94 -32.54 59.29
N LEU A 2 3.93 -33.22 58.72
CA LEU A 2 3.81 -34.14 57.56
C LEU A 2 3.27 -35.51 58.07
N PRO A 3 2.73 -36.44 57.23
CA PRO A 3 3.34 -37.07 56.04
C PRO A 3 2.46 -37.03 54.77
N MET A 4 2.88 -37.25 53.51
CA MET A 4 3.94 -38.04 52.83
C MET A 4 3.49 -39.43 52.31
N ILE A 5 3.97 -39.75 51.08
CA ILE A 5 3.84 -41.01 50.28
C ILE A 5 2.48 -41.09 49.51
N ALA A 6 2.37 -41.46 48.22
CA ALA A 6 3.30 -42.06 47.23
C ALA A 6 3.23 -41.43 45.79
N ASN A 7 3.79 -42.12 44.79
CA ASN A 7 3.73 -41.90 43.32
C ASN A 7 3.53 -43.27 42.63
N PRO A 8 3.00 -43.36 41.39
CA PRO A 8 3.56 -44.34 40.45
C PRO A 8 3.75 -43.83 39.00
N LEU A 9 5.02 -43.77 38.60
CA LEU A 9 5.59 -44.27 37.34
C LEU A 9 4.73 -44.28 36.05
N LEU A 10 5.13 -43.44 35.08
CA LEU A 10 4.89 -43.67 33.66
C LEU A 10 5.79 -44.79 33.10
N VAL A 11 5.16 -45.73 32.39
CA VAL A 11 5.72 -46.56 31.31
C VAL A 11 4.57 -46.66 30.28
N GLY A 12 4.70 -46.43 28.99
CA GLY A 12 5.89 -46.38 28.14
C GLY A 12 5.58 -47.19 26.87
N CYS A 13 4.91 -46.59 25.89
CA CYS A 13 4.65 -47.20 24.58
C CYS A 13 4.77 -46.13 23.50
N ALA A 14 5.99 -45.95 22.99
CA ALA A 14 6.27 -45.08 21.86
C ALA A 14 6.01 -45.81 20.55
N LEU A 15 4.90 -45.48 19.88
CA LEU A 15 4.73 -45.71 18.44
C LEU A 15 4.93 -44.38 17.73
N GLY A 16 6.21 -44.01 17.61
CA GLY A 16 6.63 -42.82 16.88
C GLY A 16 6.45 -43.03 15.38
N ALA A 17 5.28 -42.65 14.86
CA ALA A 17 5.18 -42.31 13.45
C ALA A 17 6.05 -41.06 13.22
N LEU A 18 7.20 -41.25 12.58
CA LEU A 18 8.08 -40.18 12.11
C LEU A 18 7.38 -39.38 11.01
N PHE A 19 6.46 -38.50 11.39
CA PHE A 19 6.11 -37.35 10.57
C PHE A 19 7.31 -36.40 10.56
N ALA A 20 8.27 -36.69 9.68
CA ALA A 20 9.10 -35.64 9.15
C ALA A 20 8.14 -34.56 8.59
N PRO A 21 8.27 -33.29 8.99
CA PRO A 21 7.52 -32.23 8.34
C PRO A 21 8.02 -32.16 6.90
N SER A 22 7.24 -32.70 5.96
CA SER A 22 7.47 -32.46 4.55
C SER A 22 7.40 -30.95 4.36
N CYS A 23 8.55 -30.29 4.10
CA CYS A 23 8.57 -28.89 3.76
C CYS A 23 7.60 -28.69 2.60
N ALA A 24 6.51 -27.97 2.82
CA ALA A 24 5.43 -27.89 1.86
C ALA A 24 5.98 -27.30 0.55
N GLN A 25 5.73 -27.99 -0.56
CA GLN A 25 6.25 -27.63 -1.87
C GLN A 25 5.20 -26.79 -2.61
N ALA A 26 5.52 -26.37 -3.83
CA ALA A 26 4.52 -25.90 -4.77
C ALA A 26 3.46 -26.99 -5.05
N TYR A 27 2.30 -26.59 -5.59
CA TYR A 27 1.27 -27.56 -5.96
C TYR A 27 1.77 -28.53 -7.04
N ASP A 28 1.69 -29.84 -6.77
CA ASP A 28 1.98 -30.87 -7.76
C ASP A 28 0.77 -31.07 -8.67
N PHE A 29 0.84 -30.54 -9.89
CA PHE A 29 -0.20 -30.67 -10.91
C PHE A 29 -0.33 -32.09 -11.51
N GLY A 30 0.56 -33.03 -11.16
CA GLY A 30 0.60 -34.38 -11.71
C GLY A 30 1.09 -34.45 -13.16
N VAL A 31 1.58 -33.33 -13.70
CA VAL A 31 2.05 -33.13 -15.08
C VAL A 31 3.21 -32.14 -15.12
N ASP A 32 4.06 -32.23 -16.15
CA ASP A 32 5.11 -31.24 -16.42
C ASP A 32 4.47 -29.91 -16.91
N VAL A 33 4.33 -28.96 -15.99
CA VAL A 33 3.77 -27.62 -16.26
C VAL A 33 4.80 -26.62 -16.78
N SER A 34 6.09 -26.95 -16.87
CA SER A 34 7.14 -26.05 -17.38
C SER A 34 6.88 -25.61 -18.83
N ARG A 35 6.21 -26.47 -19.60
CA ARG A 35 5.81 -26.19 -20.99
C ARG A 35 4.65 -25.19 -21.12
N LEU A 36 3.93 -24.92 -20.03
CA LEU A 36 2.80 -23.98 -19.99
C LEU A 36 3.27 -22.57 -19.64
N THR A 37 4.35 -22.44 -18.87
CA THR A 37 4.99 -21.15 -18.60
C THR A 37 5.76 -20.70 -19.85
N ARG A 38 6.61 -21.59 -20.38
CA ARG A 38 7.57 -21.31 -21.47
C ARG A 38 6.97 -20.62 -22.69
N ARG A 39 7.60 -19.52 -23.09
CA ARG A 39 7.33 -18.77 -24.33
C ARG A 39 7.59 -19.64 -25.57
N GLN A 40 6.62 -19.68 -26.49
CA GLN A 40 6.69 -20.53 -27.70
C GLN A 40 7.58 -19.94 -28.81
N ASP A 41 7.55 -18.62 -28.98
CA ASP A 41 8.43 -17.88 -29.88
C ASP A 41 9.28 -16.93 -29.03
N ALA A 42 10.55 -17.28 -28.85
CA ALA A 42 11.51 -16.51 -28.06
C ALA A 42 11.96 -15.18 -28.73
N THR A 43 11.54 -14.93 -29.98
CA THR A 43 11.88 -13.73 -30.76
C THR A 43 10.72 -12.74 -30.91
N ALA A 44 9.46 -13.20 -30.90
CA ALA A 44 8.29 -12.32 -31.02
C ALA A 44 8.03 -11.51 -29.73
N PRO A 45 7.96 -10.17 -29.77
CA PRO A 45 7.92 -9.33 -28.57
C PRO A 45 6.76 -9.67 -27.63
N ILE A 46 6.99 -9.54 -26.33
CA ILE A 46 5.98 -9.74 -25.30
C ILE A 46 5.03 -8.54 -25.32
N VAL A 47 3.83 -8.75 -25.87
CA VAL A 47 2.76 -7.76 -25.93
C VAL A 47 1.85 -7.88 -24.70
N ILE A 48 1.52 -6.73 -24.12
CA ILE A 48 0.56 -6.62 -23.02
C ILE A 48 -0.75 -6.16 -23.63
N GLY A 49 -1.67 -7.12 -23.80
CA GLY A 49 -2.92 -6.93 -24.54
C GLY A 49 -4.13 -6.70 -23.65
N ARG A 50 -5.27 -6.53 -24.32
CA ARG A 50 -6.59 -6.51 -23.68
C ARG A 50 -7.02 -7.94 -23.31
N LEU A 51 -7.32 -8.18 -22.06
CA LEU A 51 -7.85 -9.47 -21.60
C LEU A 51 -9.31 -9.69 -22.07
N PRO A 52 -9.73 -10.96 -22.29
CA PRO A 52 -11.07 -11.27 -22.80
C PRO A 52 -12.20 -10.73 -21.92
N LEU A 53 -13.28 -10.26 -22.54
CA LEU A 53 -14.52 -9.91 -21.85
C LEU A 53 -15.21 -11.16 -21.28
N ALA A 54 -16.09 -10.98 -20.30
CA ALA A 54 -16.96 -12.06 -19.84
C ALA A 54 -17.92 -12.52 -20.97
N ALA A 55 -18.45 -13.73 -20.86
CA ALA A 55 -19.29 -14.34 -21.91
C ALA A 55 -20.60 -13.58 -22.22
N ASN A 56 -21.05 -12.71 -21.31
CA ASN A 56 -22.18 -11.78 -21.47
C ASN A 56 -21.79 -10.43 -22.10
N GLY A 57 -20.50 -10.23 -22.44
CA GLY A 57 -19.95 -8.99 -22.97
C GLY A 57 -19.53 -7.95 -21.92
N SER A 58 -19.71 -8.19 -20.61
CA SER A 58 -19.28 -7.25 -19.58
C SER A 58 -17.76 -7.27 -19.37
N VAL A 59 -17.21 -6.15 -18.87
CA VAL A 59 -15.81 -6.05 -18.47
C VAL A 59 -15.62 -6.78 -17.12
N PRO A 60 -14.75 -7.79 -17.00
CA PRO A 60 -14.55 -8.48 -15.73
C PRO A 60 -13.96 -7.61 -14.62
N LEU A 61 -14.39 -7.87 -13.39
CA LEU A 61 -14.00 -7.10 -12.20
C LEU A 61 -12.75 -7.65 -11.53
N ARG A 62 -11.78 -6.78 -11.20
CA ARG A 62 -10.81 -7.04 -10.14
C ARG A 62 -11.53 -6.95 -8.80
N LEU A 63 -11.62 -8.08 -8.09
CA LEU A 63 -12.32 -8.19 -6.80
C LEU A 63 -11.39 -7.85 -5.62
N GLU A 64 -11.94 -7.47 -4.47
CA GLU A 64 -11.15 -7.45 -3.23
C GLU A 64 -10.81 -8.88 -2.79
N VAL A 65 -9.63 -9.12 -2.20
CA VAL A 65 -9.11 -10.47 -1.95
C VAL A 65 -10.00 -11.34 -1.04
N ARG A 66 -10.64 -10.77 -0.02
CA ARG A 66 -11.61 -11.48 0.84
C ARG A 66 -12.92 -11.74 0.10
N GLN A 67 -13.33 -10.82 -0.80
CA GLN A 67 -14.46 -11.05 -1.69
C GLN A 67 -14.15 -12.19 -2.68
N MET A 68 -12.96 -12.25 -3.29
CA MET A 68 -12.59 -13.35 -4.18
C MET A 68 -12.62 -14.70 -3.46
N LYS A 69 -12.21 -14.75 -2.19
CA LYS A 69 -12.23 -15.94 -1.34
C LYS A 69 -13.63 -16.55 -1.15
N THR A 70 -14.72 -15.81 -1.39
CA THR A 70 -16.09 -16.36 -1.36
C THR A 70 -16.50 -17.05 -2.67
N TYR A 71 -15.70 -16.95 -3.73
CA TYR A 71 -15.90 -17.65 -5.02
C TYR A 71 -14.90 -18.82 -5.11
N PRO A 72 -15.23 -20.03 -4.63
CA PRO A 72 -14.25 -21.09 -4.40
C PRO A 72 -13.44 -21.46 -5.64
N HIS A 73 -14.07 -21.55 -6.82
CA HIS A 73 -13.35 -21.87 -8.06
C HIS A 73 -12.40 -20.74 -8.51
N LYS A 74 -12.75 -19.45 -8.32
CA LYS A 74 -11.84 -18.34 -8.62
C LYS A 74 -10.69 -18.25 -7.61
N TRP A 75 -10.99 -18.50 -6.33
CA TRP A 75 -10.00 -18.56 -5.26
C TRP A 75 -8.97 -19.66 -5.49
N ASP A 76 -9.42 -20.89 -5.77
CA ASP A 76 -8.57 -22.02 -6.09
C ASP A 76 -7.67 -21.71 -7.30
N LEU A 77 -8.24 -21.16 -8.38
CA LEU A 77 -7.47 -20.77 -9.56
C LEU A 77 -6.44 -19.67 -9.26
N PHE A 78 -6.77 -18.71 -8.40
CA PHE A 78 -5.83 -17.66 -7.98
C PHE A 78 -4.62 -18.25 -7.24
N ILE A 79 -4.85 -19.10 -6.23
CA ILE A 79 -3.76 -19.73 -5.47
C ILE A 79 -2.94 -20.69 -6.35
N LEU A 80 -3.60 -21.52 -7.15
CA LEU A 80 -2.92 -22.49 -8.03
C LEU A 80 -2.11 -21.78 -9.13
N ALA A 81 -2.67 -20.74 -9.77
CA ALA A 81 -1.94 -19.97 -10.78
C ALA A 81 -0.74 -19.25 -10.17
N LEU A 82 -0.87 -18.69 -8.96
CA LEU A 82 0.25 -18.02 -8.29
C LEU A 82 1.34 -19.03 -7.90
N SER A 83 0.96 -20.21 -7.41
CA SER A 83 1.89 -21.31 -7.14
C SER A 83 2.62 -21.78 -8.41
N MET A 84 1.92 -21.87 -9.55
CA MET A 84 2.53 -22.23 -10.83
C MET A 84 3.50 -21.14 -11.31
N PHE A 85 3.09 -19.88 -11.24
CA PHE A 85 3.88 -18.72 -11.68
C PHE A 85 5.18 -18.55 -10.88
N GLN A 86 5.09 -18.72 -9.56
CA GLN A 86 6.26 -18.69 -8.66
C GLN A 86 7.15 -19.92 -8.76
N SER A 87 6.70 -21.00 -9.41
CA SER A 87 7.50 -22.21 -9.65
C SER A 87 8.05 -22.29 -11.08
N ALA A 88 7.79 -21.28 -11.90
CA ALA A 88 8.36 -21.15 -13.23
C ALA A 88 9.88 -20.93 -13.14
N ASP A 89 10.61 -21.50 -14.09
CA ASP A 89 12.05 -21.32 -14.28
C ASP A 89 12.42 -19.82 -14.29
N GLN A 90 13.36 -19.39 -13.44
CA GLN A 90 13.72 -17.97 -13.31
C GLN A 90 14.38 -17.39 -14.56
N ASP A 91 14.83 -18.23 -15.51
CA ASP A 91 15.33 -17.79 -16.82
C ASP A 91 14.20 -17.51 -17.83
N ASP A 92 12.96 -17.94 -17.56
CA ASP A 92 11.80 -17.62 -18.41
C ASP A 92 11.43 -16.13 -18.24
N PRO A 93 11.43 -15.29 -19.31
CA PRO A 93 11.08 -13.87 -19.22
C PRO A 93 9.65 -13.61 -18.73
N LEU A 94 8.80 -14.65 -18.68
CA LEU A 94 7.44 -14.62 -18.13
C LEU A 94 7.30 -15.40 -16.81
N SER A 95 8.41 -15.66 -16.11
CA SER A 95 8.44 -16.17 -14.72
C SER A 95 8.16 -15.08 -13.70
N TRP A 96 7.83 -15.49 -12.46
CA TRP A 96 7.70 -14.54 -11.35
C TRP A 96 8.98 -13.70 -11.17
N TYR A 97 10.15 -14.33 -11.24
CA TYR A 97 11.43 -13.68 -11.05
C TYR A 97 11.67 -12.57 -12.08
N GLN A 98 11.48 -12.87 -13.37
CA GLN A 98 11.71 -11.89 -14.44
C GLN A 98 10.67 -10.77 -14.43
N VAL A 99 9.38 -11.10 -14.22
CA VAL A 99 8.30 -10.09 -14.16
C VAL A 99 8.48 -9.19 -12.94
N ALA A 100 8.76 -9.74 -11.75
CA ALA A 100 9.09 -8.94 -10.57
C ALA A 100 10.35 -8.08 -10.78
N GLY A 101 11.36 -8.64 -11.45
CA GLY A 101 12.64 -7.99 -11.73
C GLY A 101 12.54 -6.73 -12.60
N ILE A 102 11.49 -6.57 -13.41
CA ILE A 102 11.25 -5.34 -14.20
C ILE A 102 11.21 -4.09 -13.29
N HIS A 103 10.64 -4.23 -12.09
CA HIS A 103 10.55 -3.11 -11.15
C HIS A 103 11.91 -2.65 -10.63
N GLY A 104 12.90 -3.54 -10.50
CA GLY A 104 14.09 -3.30 -9.70
C GLY A 104 15.26 -4.19 -10.09
N VAL A 105 15.87 -4.85 -9.12
CA VAL A 105 16.95 -5.81 -9.39
C VAL A 105 16.41 -7.03 -10.14
N PRO A 106 17.17 -7.65 -11.05
CA PRO A 106 18.62 -7.54 -11.26
C PRO A 106 19.12 -6.37 -12.14
N PHE A 107 18.28 -5.38 -12.50
CA PHE A 107 18.67 -4.29 -13.43
C PHE A 107 19.15 -4.81 -14.80
N VAL A 108 18.42 -5.77 -15.38
CA VAL A 108 18.72 -6.35 -16.69
C VAL A 108 17.69 -5.92 -17.75
N PRO A 109 18.05 -5.92 -19.05
CA PRO A 109 17.08 -5.68 -20.11
C PRO A 109 15.95 -6.72 -20.08
N TRP A 110 14.71 -6.25 -20.22
CA TRP A 110 13.53 -7.10 -20.43
C TRP A 110 12.85 -6.70 -21.75
N ASN A 111 12.42 -7.71 -22.51
CA ASN A 111 11.70 -7.54 -23.79
C ASN A 111 12.46 -6.64 -24.80
N ASP A 112 13.76 -6.89 -24.93
CA ASP A 112 14.71 -6.21 -25.83
C ASP A 112 14.89 -4.69 -25.62
N VAL A 113 14.39 -4.14 -24.50
CA VAL A 113 14.58 -2.73 -24.15
C VAL A 113 15.89 -2.53 -23.38
N ALA A 114 16.92 -2.02 -24.06
CA ALA A 114 18.22 -1.69 -23.47
C ALA A 114 18.16 -0.51 -22.48
N PRO A 115 19.12 -0.40 -21.53
CA PRO A 115 19.19 0.75 -20.62
C PRO A 115 19.62 2.03 -21.34
N SER A 116 19.14 3.16 -20.84
CA SER A 116 19.71 4.47 -21.20
C SER A 116 21.17 4.59 -20.71
N PRO A 117 22.05 5.34 -21.40
CA PRO A 117 23.44 5.49 -20.98
C PRO A 117 23.57 6.04 -19.55
N GLY A 118 24.17 5.26 -18.65
CA GLY A 118 24.33 5.58 -17.23
C GLY A 118 23.17 5.16 -16.31
N ALA A 119 22.12 4.53 -16.85
CA ALA A 119 20.94 4.10 -16.09
C ALA A 119 20.95 2.63 -15.63
N ASN A 120 22.02 1.87 -15.94
CA ASN A 120 22.13 0.42 -15.75
C ASN A 120 22.28 -0.05 -14.29
N LEU A 121 21.94 0.79 -13.31
CA LEU A 121 21.93 0.51 -11.87
C LEU A 121 20.58 0.88 -11.22
N SER A 122 19.51 0.94 -12.03
CA SER A 122 18.13 1.23 -11.60
C SER A 122 17.14 0.30 -12.29
N GLY A 123 15.95 0.14 -11.73
CA GLY A 123 14.85 -0.64 -12.34
C GLY A 123 14.06 0.18 -13.35
N TYR A 124 13.12 -0.43 -14.06
CA TYR A 124 12.25 0.32 -14.99
C TYR A 124 11.18 1.17 -14.26
N CYS A 125 10.91 0.90 -12.98
CA CYS A 125 9.82 1.55 -12.26
C CYS A 125 9.97 3.08 -12.22
N THR A 126 8.91 3.80 -12.56
CA THR A 126 8.89 5.27 -12.47
C THR A 126 8.39 5.68 -11.09
N HIS A 127 9.31 6.12 -10.22
CA HIS A 127 9.01 6.83 -8.96
C HIS A 127 9.40 8.30 -9.08
N SER A 128 8.83 9.16 -8.23
CA SER A 128 9.04 10.62 -8.23
C SER A 128 8.81 11.23 -9.63
N SER A 129 7.77 10.74 -10.31
CA SER A 129 7.54 10.91 -11.74
C SER A 129 6.04 10.98 -12.03
N VAL A 130 5.62 11.85 -12.96
CA VAL A 130 4.23 11.91 -13.42
C VAL A 130 3.76 10.60 -14.08
N LEU A 131 4.68 9.74 -14.51
CA LEU A 131 4.37 8.43 -15.05
C LEU A 131 4.02 7.39 -13.98
N PHE A 132 4.30 7.65 -12.68
CA PHE A 132 4.12 6.68 -11.59
C PHE A 132 2.80 5.90 -11.65
N PRO A 133 1.60 6.54 -11.72
CA PRO A 133 0.34 5.79 -11.74
C PRO A 133 0.16 4.97 -13.02
N MET A 134 0.60 5.52 -14.16
CA MET A 134 0.30 4.96 -15.48
C MET A 134 1.32 3.90 -15.90
N TRP A 135 2.57 3.96 -15.44
CA TRP A 135 3.59 2.92 -15.64
C TRP A 135 3.24 1.62 -14.92
N HIS A 136 2.78 1.72 -13.67
CA HIS A 136 2.39 0.55 -12.89
C HIS A 136 1.15 -0.17 -13.46
N ARG A 137 0.30 0.52 -14.22
CA ARG A 137 -0.91 -0.09 -14.81
C ARG A 137 -0.63 -1.23 -15.81
N PRO A 138 0.09 -1.05 -16.94
CA PRO A 138 0.44 -2.14 -17.84
C PRO A 138 1.37 -3.17 -17.17
N TYR A 139 2.16 -2.78 -16.16
CA TYR A 139 2.93 -3.74 -15.36
C TYR A 139 2.01 -4.72 -14.59
N LEU A 140 0.96 -4.22 -13.94
CA LEU A 140 -0.06 -5.05 -13.28
C LEU A 140 -0.84 -5.91 -14.29
N VAL A 141 -1.01 -5.45 -15.53
CA VAL A 141 -1.67 -6.22 -16.59
C VAL A 141 -0.75 -7.31 -17.15
N LEU A 142 0.57 -7.09 -17.24
CA LEU A 142 1.53 -8.15 -17.57
C LEU A 142 1.46 -9.30 -16.56
N PHE A 143 1.43 -8.96 -15.26
CA PHE A 143 1.21 -9.91 -14.16
C PHE A 143 -0.13 -10.64 -14.32
N GLU A 144 -1.23 -9.90 -14.52
CA GLU A 144 -2.57 -10.46 -14.68
C GLU A 144 -2.71 -11.34 -15.93
N GLN A 145 -2.00 -11.03 -17.02
CA GLN A 145 -2.01 -11.80 -18.26
C GLN A 145 -1.37 -13.18 -18.08
N GLN A 146 -0.28 -13.29 -17.30
CA GLN A 146 0.30 -14.60 -16.95
C GLN A 146 -0.63 -15.38 -16.01
N MET A 147 -1.18 -14.72 -14.99
CA MET A 147 -2.13 -15.34 -14.07
C MET A 147 -3.39 -15.86 -14.79
N TYR A 148 -3.94 -15.11 -15.75
CA TYR A 148 -5.07 -15.52 -16.58
C TYR A 148 -4.74 -16.72 -17.47
N LYS A 149 -3.57 -16.71 -18.14
CA LYS A 149 -3.07 -17.84 -18.95
C LYS A 149 -2.97 -19.11 -18.11
N MET A 150 -2.35 -19.03 -16.93
CA MET A 150 -2.16 -20.18 -16.04
C MET A 150 -3.48 -20.66 -15.44
N ALA A 151 -4.36 -19.76 -14.98
CA ALA A 151 -5.69 -20.12 -14.49
C ALA A 151 -6.53 -20.89 -15.54
N ASN A 152 -6.53 -20.44 -16.81
CA ASN A 152 -7.24 -21.12 -17.88
C ASN A 152 -6.63 -22.50 -18.23
N ALA A 153 -5.30 -22.62 -18.19
CA ALA A 153 -4.63 -23.91 -18.35
C ALA A 153 -4.98 -24.90 -17.21
N ILE A 154 -4.89 -24.45 -15.96
CA ILE A 154 -5.21 -25.22 -14.75
C ILE A 154 -6.67 -25.67 -14.75
N ALA A 155 -7.59 -24.78 -15.14
CA ALA A 155 -9.01 -25.12 -15.27
C ALA A 155 -9.24 -26.31 -16.23
N GLY A 156 -8.44 -26.42 -17.31
CA GLY A 156 -8.50 -27.55 -18.24
C GLY A 156 -7.94 -28.88 -17.69
N MET A 157 -7.13 -28.86 -16.64
CA MET A 157 -6.47 -30.06 -16.09
C MET A 157 -7.38 -30.94 -15.23
N PHE A 158 -8.49 -30.42 -14.72
CA PHE A 158 -9.38 -31.18 -13.83
C PHE A 158 -9.94 -32.41 -14.56
N PRO A 159 -9.75 -33.65 -14.05
CA PRO A 159 -10.15 -34.86 -14.76
C PRO A 159 -11.67 -35.02 -14.82
N ASN A 160 -12.37 -34.69 -13.73
CA ASN A 160 -13.83 -34.71 -13.67
C ASN A 160 -14.43 -33.61 -14.57
N ALA A 161 -15.32 -34.00 -15.49
CA ALA A 161 -15.87 -33.09 -16.50
C ALA A 161 -16.72 -31.95 -15.91
N THR A 162 -17.51 -32.22 -14.87
CA THR A 162 -18.36 -31.22 -14.20
C THR A 162 -17.51 -30.21 -13.44
N GLN A 163 -16.51 -30.66 -12.68
CA GLN A 163 -15.56 -29.77 -12.02
C GLN A 163 -14.80 -28.93 -13.04
N ARG A 164 -14.25 -29.56 -14.10
CA ARG A 164 -13.57 -28.86 -15.20
C ARG A 164 -14.41 -27.75 -15.79
N GLN A 165 -15.70 -27.98 -16.05
CA GLN A 165 -16.61 -26.95 -16.57
C GLN A 165 -16.78 -25.77 -15.59
N LEU A 166 -16.92 -26.03 -14.28
CA LEU A 166 -17.03 -24.98 -13.25
C LEU A 166 -15.74 -24.15 -13.15
N TYR A 167 -14.57 -24.79 -13.20
CA TYR A 167 -13.29 -24.09 -13.24
C TYR A 167 -13.09 -23.31 -14.54
N GLN A 168 -13.48 -23.85 -15.69
CA GLN A 168 -13.41 -23.14 -16.97
C GLN A 168 -14.31 -21.91 -16.99
N GLN A 169 -15.51 -22.00 -16.42
CA GLN A 169 -16.38 -20.83 -16.23
C GLN A 169 -15.72 -19.78 -15.34
N ALA A 170 -15.15 -20.18 -14.20
CA ALA A 170 -14.45 -19.28 -13.28
C ALA A 170 -13.15 -18.67 -13.85
N ALA A 171 -12.48 -19.37 -14.78
CA ALA A 171 -11.28 -18.90 -15.46
C ALA A 171 -11.59 -17.91 -16.60
N SER A 172 -12.76 -18.02 -17.23
CA SER A 172 -13.14 -17.23 -18.41
C SER A 172 -13.19 -15.72 -18.17
N ASP A 173 -13.60 -15.32 -16.97
CA ASP A 173 -13.67 -13.92 -16.51
C ASP A 173 -12.73 -13.67 -15.32
N PHE A 174 -11.64 -14.46 -15.21
CA PHE A 174 -10.67 -14.33 -14.14
C PHE A 174 -9.91 -12.99 -14.21
N ARG A 175 -9.82 -12.30 -13.07
CA ARG A 175 -8.98 -11.11 -12.86
C ARG A 175 -8.31 -11.26 -11.49
N VAL A 176 -7.12 -10.71 -11.32
CA VAL A 176 -6.38 -10.82 -10.05
C VAL A 176 -7.01 -9.92 -8.98
N PRO A 177 -7.02 -10.33 -7.70
CA PRO A 177 -7.65 -9.54 -6.65
C PRO A 177 -6.74 -8.41 -6.17
N TYR A 178 -7.34 -7.31 -5.73
CA TYR A 178 -6.64 -6.27 -4.97
C TYR A 178 -6.84 -6.48 -3.47
N TRP A 179 -5.95 -5.94 -2.64
CA TRP A 179 -6.19 -5.86 -1.19
C TRP A 179 -6.54 -4.43 -0.79
N ASP A 180 -7.77 -4.22 -0.31
CA ASP A 180 -8.22 -2.92 0.19
C ASP A 180 -7.61 -2.65 1.59
N TRP A 181 -6.39 -2.09 1.59
CA TRP A 181 -5.67 -1.65 2.78
C TRP A 181 -6.17 -0.32 3.34
N SER A 182 -7.07 0.41 2.64
CA SER A 182 -7.58 1.69 3.13
C SER A 182 -8.83 1.57 4.01
N ARG A 183 -9.45 0.38 4.06
CA ARG A 183 -10.69 0.14 4.80
C ARG A 183 -10.49 -0.70 6.06
N SER A 184 -11.33 -0.42 7.06
CA SER A 184 -11.46 -1.28 8.24
C SER A 184 -11.88 -2.68 7.82
N ALA A 185 -11.26 -3.70 8.42
CA ALA A 185 -11.61 -5.09 8.13
C ALA A 185 -13.07 -5.41 8.51
N PRO A 186 -13.71 -6.40 7.83
CA PRO A 186 -14.97 -6.95 8.28
C PRO A 186 -14.92 -7.42 9.74
N ALA A 187 -16.05 -7.36 10.44
CA ALA A 187 -16.13 -7.79 11.84
C ALA A 187 -15.63 -9.24 12.01
N GLY A 188 -14.76 -9.47 13.00
CA GLY A 188 -14.12 -10.76 13.26
C GLY A 188 -12.89 -11.07 12.39
N GLN A 189 -12.42 -10.14 11.55
CA GLN A 189 -11.20 -10.30 10.75
C GLN A 189 -10.10 -9.31 11.15
N THR A 190 -8.85 -9.69 10.90
CA THR A 190 -7.66 -8.83 10.99
C THR A 190 -7.59 -7.84 9.83
N HIS A 191 -6.87 -6.72 10.04
CA HIS A 191 -6.64 -5.72 9.00
C HIS A 191 -5.81 -6.30 7.85
N PHE A 192 -4.74 -7.02 8.19
CA PHE A 192 -4.00 -7.84 7.25
C PHE A 192 -4.76 -9.16 6.97
N PRO A 193 -5.18 -9.45 5.73
CA PRO A 193 -5.98 -10.63 5.37
C PRO A 193 -5.42 -11.96 5.88
N ASP A 194 -6.32 -12.84 6.33
CA ASP A 194 -5.99 -14.14 6.95
C ASP A 194 -5.09 -15.04 6.08
N VAL A 195 -5.25 -14.96 4.76
CA VAL A 195 -4.41 -15.70 3.79
C VAL A 195 -2.92 -15.36 3.89
N PHE A 196 -2.54 -14.19 4.41
CA PHE A 196 -1.12 -13.84 4.52
C PHE A 196 -0.43 -14.43 5.76
N TRP A 197 -1.15 -15.04 6.70
CA TRP A 197 -0.58 -15.39 8.01
C TRP A 197 0.15 -16.73 8.04
N SER A 198 -0.34 -17.74 7.30
CA SER A 198 0.22 -19.08 7.31
C SER A 198 1.21 -19.30 6.16
N PRO A 199 2.39 -19.90 6.38
CA PRO A 199 3.31 -20.29 5.30
C PRO A 199 2.80 -21.48 4.47
N ILE A 200 1.74 -22.17 4.93
CA ILE A 200 1.14 -23.35 4.28
C ILE A 200 -0.36 -23.12 4.11
N VAL A 201 -0.92 -23.52 2.96
CA VAL A 201 -2.37 -23.55 2.72
C VAL A 201 -2.82 -24.93 2.23
N VAL A 202 -4.03 -25.32 2.65
CA VAL A 202 -4.74 -26.46 2.07
C VAL A 202 -5.38 -25.98 0.77
N GLN A 203 -4.94 -26.52 -0.36
CA GLN A 203 -5.41 -26.09 -1.68
C GLN A 203 -6.01 -27.27 -2.46
N ASN A 204 -7.23 -27.09 -2.94
CA ASN A 204 -7.89 -28.00 -3.88
C ASN A 204 -7.43 -27.71 -5.31
N GLY A 205 -7.19 -28.74 -6.13
CA GLY A 205 -6.73 -28.58 -7.50
C GLY A 205 -6.91 -29.83 -8.37
N PRO A 206 -6.37 -29.84 -9.60
CA PRO A 206 -6.63 -30.91 -10.58
C PRO A 206 -6.08 -32.28 -10.16
N ASN A 207 -5.03 -32.31 -9.33
CA ASN A 207 -4.42 -33.50 -8.74
C ASN A 207 -4.82 -33.64 -7.25
N GLY A 208 -6.07 -33.30 -6.93
CA GLY A 208 -6.65 -33.42 -5.58
C GLY A 208 -6.27 -32.28 -4.62
N VAL A 209 -6.60 -32.47 -3.34
CA VAL A 209 -6.32 -31.53 -2.25
C VAL A 209 -4.92 -31.76 -1.71
N GLN A 210 -4.11 -30.71 -1.61
CA GLN A 210 -2.72 -30.76 -1.18
C GLN A 210 -2.43 -29.70 -0.10
N ASN A 211 -1.46 -29.98 0.77
CA ASN A 211 -0.83 -28.97 1.63
C ASN A 211 0.35 -28.37 0.86
N ILE A 212 0.22 -27.12 0.41
CA ILE A 212 1.23 -26.45 -0.40
C ILE A 212 1.83 -25.26 0.35
N ARG A 213 3.04 -24.86 -0.03
CA ARG A 213 3.57 -23.56 0.36
C ARG A 213 2.60 -22.48 -0.13
N ASN A 214 2.26 -21.55 0.76
CA ASN A 214 1.36 -20.47 0.46
C ASN A 214 2.04 -19.42 -0.44
N PRO A 215 1.64 -19.28 -1.71
CA PRO A 215 2.29 -18.35 -2.64
C PRO A 215 1.98 -16.88 -2.33
N LEU A 216 1.10 -16.59 -1.37
CA LEU A 216 0.84 -15.24 -0.84
C LEU A 216 1.63 -14.90 0.43
N TYR A 217 2.23 -15.90 1.09
CA TYR A 217 3.05 -15.67 2.29
C TYR A 217 4.42 -15.11 1.91
N SER A 218 5.08 -15.69 0.91
CA SER A 218 6.40 -15.28 0.41
C SER A 218 6.73 -15.95 -0.92
N TYR A 219 7.58 -15.31 -1.73
CA TYR A 219 8.24 -15.95 -2.87
C TYR A 219 9.51 -16.70 -2.42
N GLN A 220 9.95 -17.75 -3.11
CA GLN A 220 11.24 -18.43 -2.87
C GLN A 220 12.11 -18.24 -4.10
N PHE A 221 13.37 -17.88 -3.91
CA PHE A 221 14.34 -17.78 -4.99
C PHE A 221 14.93 -19.16 -5.30
N HIS A 222 14.95 -19.55 -6.57
CA HIS A 222 15.42 -20.86 -7.05
C HIS A 222 16.12 -20.75 -8.43
N PRO A 223 17.42 -20.40 -8.49
CA PRO A 223 18.34 -20.18 -7.37
C PRO A 223 18.21 -18.80 -6.70
N LEU A 224 18.82 -18.65 -5.52
CA LEU A 224 19.11 -17.35 -4.93
C LEU A 224 20.32 -16.73 -5.64
N ASP A 225 20.13 -15.56 -6.26
CA ASP A 225 21.20 -14.75 -6.82
C ASP A 225 21.58 -13.64 -5.83
N GLU A 226 22.59 -13.93 -5.00
CA GLU A 226 23.09 -12.98 -4.00
C GLU A 226 23.71 -11.72 -4.63
N GLU A 227 24.24 -11.79 -5.84
CA GLU A 227 24.90 -10.66 -6.51
C GLU A 227 23.83 -9.68 -7.04
N ALA A 228 22.78 -10.21 -7.65
CA ALA A 228 21.61 -9.45 -8.10
C ALA A 228 20.87 -8.72 -6.98
N LEU A 229 20.65 -9.35 -5.82
CA LEU A 229 19.71 -8.80 -4.83
C LEU A 229 20.25 -7.61 -4.00
N ILE A 230 21.54 -7.27 -4.13
CA ILE A 230 22.29 -6.06 -3.65
C ILE A 230 22.12 -5.52 -2.22
N TRP A 231 21.15 -5.97 -1.40
CA TRP A 231 20.76 -5.34 -0.15
C TRP A 231 20.92 -6.27 1.04
N ASN A 232 21.87 -5.99 1.93
CA ASN A 232 22.08 -6.80 3.13
C ASN A 232 21.05 -6.43 4.22
N PRO A 233 20.58 -7.39 5.05
CA PRO A 233 20.83 -8.84 4.96
C PRO A 233 19.93 -9.57 3.92
N LEU A 234 18.93 -8.90 3.34
CA LEU A 234 17.89 -9.50 2.49
C LEU A 234 18.42 -10.39 1.36
N LYS A 235 19.51 -9.98 0.70
CA LYS A 235 20.15 -10.73 -0.40
C LYS A 235 20.64 -12.13 -0.02
N GLN A 236 20.72 -12.46 1.27
CA GLN A 236 21.16 -13.77 1.78
C GLN A 236 19.98 -14.72 2.06
N TRP A 237 18.73 -14.24 1.96
CA TRP A 237 17.55 -15.03 2.28
C TRP A 237 16.96 -15.65 1.02
N ASN A 238 16.80 -16.98 1.04
CA ASN A 238 16.20 -17.74 -0.06
C ASN A 238 14.70 -17.49 -0.26
N GLU A 239 14.08 -16.60 0.53
CA GLU A 239 12.68 -16.25 0.40
C GLU A 239 12.38 -14.83 0.89
N THR A 240 11.32 -14.23 0.34
CA THR A 240 10.90 -12.89 0.72
C THR A 240 10.36 -12.86 2.14
N LYS A 241 10.76 -11.86 2.91
CA LYS A 241 10.36 -11.68 4.31
C LYS A 241 9.53 -10.42 4.52
N ARG A 242 8.67 -10.44 5.53
CA ARG A 242 7.94 -9.28 6.08
C ARG A 242 8.11 -9.28 7.61
N GLY A 243 8.51 -8.17 8.21
CA GLY A 243 8.83 -8.11 9.64
C GLY A 243 9.87 -9.17 10.09
N PRO A 244 11.05 -9.28 9.45
CA PRO A 244 12.00 -10.37 9.75
C PRO A 244 12.52 -10.33 11.19
N GLU A 245 12.39 -11.45 11.91
CA GLU A 245 12.84 -11.58 13.32
C GLU A 245 14.33 -11.93 13.41
N LEU A 246 15.19 -10.93 13.25
CA LEU A 246 16.65 -11.07 13.25
C LEU A 246 17.23 -11.58 14.58
N ASN A 247 16.49 -11.46 15.68
CA ASN A 247 16.82 -12.04 16.99
C ASN A 247 16.60 -13.57 17.03
N VAL A 248 15.80 -14.14 16.13
CA VAL A 248 15.61 -15.60 16.00
C VAL A 248 16.67 -16.19 15.07
N SER A 249 16.94 -15.55 13.93
CA SER A 249 17.99 -15.97 12.99
C SER A 249 18.41 -14.82 12.06
N LEU A 250 19.71 -14.66 11.82
CA LEU A 250 20.24 -13.71 10.84
C LEU A 250 20.21 -14.26 9.40
N THR A 251 20.40 -15.57 9.24
CA THR A 251 20.49 -16.24 7.93
C THR A 251 19.15 -16.74 7.40
N ALA A 252 18.17 -16.97 8.28
CA ALA A 252 16.83 -17.41 7.92
C ALA A 252 15.79 -16.91 8.95
N PRO A 253 15.61 -15.58 9.12
CA PRO A 253 14.60 -15.05 10.03
C PRO A 253 13.18 -15.50 9.61
N PRO A 254 12.29 -15.81 10.55
CA PRO A 254 10.86 -15.93 10.25
C PRO A 254 10.27 -14.55 9.94
N SER A 255 9.17 -14.52 9.17
CA SER A 255 8.38 -13.31 8.93
C SER A 255 7.38 -13.10 10.06
N ASN A 256 7.37 -11.93 10.70
CA ASN A 256 6.39 -11.55 11.70
C ASN A 256 5.25 -10.72 11.09
N ASN A 257 4.22 -11.43 10.62
CA ASN A 257 3.03 -10.81 10.03
C ASN A 257 2.09 -10.16 11.08
N GLU A 258 2.26 -10.43 12.38
CA GLU A 258 1.56 -9.68 13.44
C GLU A 258 2.13 -8.26 13.56
N ARG A 259 3.46 -8.09 13.53
CA ARG A 259 4.10 -6.75 13.48
C ARG A 259 3.58 -5.96 12.28
N VAL A 260 3.51 -6.60 11.10
CA VAL A 260 2.99 -6.00 9.86
C VAL A 260 1.51 -5.58 10.02
N ASN A 261 0.66 -6.47 10.56
CA ASN A 261 -0.75 -6.19 10.83
C ASN A 261 -0.93 -5.02 11.82
N ALA A 262 -0.20 -5.03 12.94
CA ALA A 262 -0.26 -4.00 13.96
C ALA A 262 0.22 -2.64 13.45
N ALA A 263 1.32 -2.63 12.69
CA ALA A 263 1.89 -1.45 12.05
C ALA A 263 0.88 -0.78 11.11
N LEU A 264 0.40 -1.53 10.10
CA LEU A 264 -0.59 -1.03 9.13
C LEU A 264 -1.92 -0.60 9.78
N LEU A 265 -2.41 -1.35 10.77
CA LEU A 265 -3.61 -1.00 11.52
C LEU A 265 -3.43 0.31 12.31
N SER A 266 -2.23 0.61 12.81
CA SER A 266 -1.93 1.89 13.47
C SER A 266 -2.04 3.08 12.49
N LYS A 267 -1.69 2.88 11.22
CA LYS A 267 -1.71 3.90 10.16
C LYS A 267 -3.05 4.04 9.45
N LEU A 268 -3.95 3.07 9.58
CA LEU A 268 -5.26 3.07 8.92
C LEU A 268 -6.04 4.40 9.05
N PRO A 269 -6.12 5.08 10.21
CA PRO A 269 -6.84 6.35 10.32
C PRO A 269 -6.16 7.50 9.56
N GLU A 270 -4.82 7.55 9.62
CA GLU A 270 -3.99 8.53 8.89
C GLU A 270 -4.17 8.33 7.38
N ILE A 271 -4.07 7.08 6.91
CA ILE A 271 -4.32 6.66 5.52
C ILE A 271 -5.71 7.11 5.05
N GLN A 272 -6.76 6.84 5.84
CA GLN A 272 -8.13 7.21 5.49
C GLN A 272 -8.29 8.73 5.39
N GLN A 273 -7.72 9.48 6.34
CA GLN A 273 -7.76 10.94 6.28
C GLN A 273 -6.99 11.49 5.06
N ARG A 274 -5.78 10.98 4.77
CA ARG A 274 -5.00 11.35 3.58
C ARG A 274 -5.75 11.07 2.28
N LEU A 275 -6.35 9.89 2.13
CA LEU A 275 -7.17 9.55 0.95
C LEU A 275 -8.40 10.45 0.83
N TYR A 276 -9.08 10.78 1.93
CA TYR A 276 -10.20 11.72 1.91
C TYR A 276 -9.78 13.12 1.45
N ILE A 277 -8.60 13.59 1.88
CA ILE A 277 -8.01 14.86 1.46
C ILE A 277 -7.62 14.80 -0.03
N LEU A 278 -6.92 13.75 -0.48
CA LEU A 278 -6.54 13.58 -1.89
C LEU A 278 -7.76 13.59 -2.81
N PHE A 279 -8.82 12.87 -2.48
CA PHE A 279 -10.04 12.83 -3.31
C PHE A 279 -10.86 14.12 -3.28
N SER A 280 -10.74 14.96 -2.24
CA SER A 280 -11.54 16.20 -2.10
C SER A 280 -10.80 17.51 -2.37
N ASN A 281 -9.47 17.51 -2.45
CA ASN A 281 -8.66 18.72 -2.60
C ASN A 281 -7.61 18.66 -3.74
N TYR A 282 -7.22 17.46 -4.22
CA TYR A 282 -6.19 17.32 -5.24
C TYR A 282 -6.83 17.10 -6.61
N HIS A 283 -7.11 18.19 -7.32
CA HIS A 283 -7.77 18.17 -8.64
C HIS A 283 -6.80 18.20 -9.84
N ASP A 284 -5.52 18.48 -9.60
CA ASP A 284 -4.44 18.39 -10.60
C ASP A 284 -3.83 16.99 -10.61
N PHE A 285 -3.57 16.44 -11.80
CA PHE A 285 -3.01 15.09 -11.94
C PHE A 285 -1.59 15.03 -11.41
N ASN A 286 -0.75 16.02 -11.68
CA ASN A 286 0.65 15.98 -11.25
C ASN A 286 0.75 16.02 -9.72
N SER A 287 -0.04 16.88 -9.07
CA SER A 287 -0.14 16.98 -7.61
C SER A 287 -0.71 15.73 -6.97
N PHE A 288 -1.72 15.08 -7.58
CA PHE A 288 -2.24 13.81 -7.08
C PHE A 288 -1.25 12.65 -7.29
N SER A 289 -0.58 12.59 -8.44
CA SER A 289 0.10 11.39 -8.92
C SER A 289 1.41 11.05 -8.20
N ASN A 290 2.25 12.03 -7.88
CA ASN A 290 3.64 11.77 -7.52
C ASN A 290 4.19 12.70 -6.43
N LYS A 291 5.21 12.22 -5.72
CA LYS A 291 5.84 12.90 -4.58
C LYS A 291 6.85 13.99 -4.93
N ALA A 292 7.19 14.21 -6.21
CA ALA A 292 8.18 15.23 -6.60
C ALA A 292 7.55 16.56 -7.07
N TRP A 293 6.33 16.52 -7.62
CA TRP A 293 5.70 17.66 -8.26
C TRP A 293 5.58 18.90 -7.36
N SER A 294 5.03 18.72 -6.16
CA SER A 294 4.70 19.83 -5.25
C SER A 294 5.91 20.73 -4.97
N VAL A 295 7.04 20.12 -4.64
CA VAL A 295 8.28 20.85 -4.35
C VAL A 295 8.89 21.47 -5.61
N SER A 296 8.78 20.79 -6.76
CA SER A 296 9.29 21.30 -8.05
C SER A 296 8.57 22.59 -8.50
N GLN A 297 7.31 22.76 -8.09
CA GLN A 297 6.46 23.91 -8.44
C GLN A 297 6.29 24.91 -7.28
N GLY A 298 6.88 24.67 -6.11
CA GLY A 298 6.74 25.55 -4.94
C GLY A 298 5.31 25.61 -4.37
N LEU A 299 4.56 24.50 -4.42
CA LEU A 299 3.18 24.42 -3.93
C LEU A 299 3.13 24.26 -2.40
N SER A 300 1.96 24.54 -1.82
CA SER A 300 1.68 24.40 -0.38
C SER A 300 0.99 23.08 0.01
N THR A 301 0.81 22.17 -0.93
CA THR A 301 0.13 20.86 -0.78
C THR A 301 1.09 19.72 -1.07
N PHE A 302 1.56 19.02 -0.04
CA PHE A 302 2.74 18.13 -0.12
C PHE A 302 2.42 16.63 -0.25
N ASP A 303 1.14 16.25 -0.20
CA ASP A 303 0.72 14.84 -0.32
C ASP A 303 0.61 14.37 -1.78
N SER A 304 0.56 13.06 -1.99
CA SER A 304 0.29 12.41 -3.28
C SER A 304 -0.12 10.95 -3.07
N ILE A 305 -0.73 10.32 -4.07
CA ILE A 305 -1.04 8.88 -4.02
C ILE A 305 0.23 8.02 -3.89
N GLU A 306 1.34 8.47 -4.48
CA GLU A 306 2.67 7.86 -4.30
C GLU A 306 3.12 7.92 -2.83
N SER A 307 2.97 9.07 -2.15
CA SER A 307 3.32 9.21 -0.73
C SER A 307 2.41 8.40 0.22
N VAL A 308 1.18 8.06 -0.20
CA VAL A 308 0.32 7.11 0.55
C VAL A 308 0.72 5.66 0.25
N HIS A 309 1.09 5.35 -0.99
CA HIS A 309 1.66 4.06 -1.39
C HIS A 309 2.94 3.72 -0.60
N ASP A 310 3.82 4.71 -0.42
CA ASP A 310 5.08 4.59 0.31
C ASP A 310 4.90 4.07 1.74
N ILE A 311 3.80 4.43 2.42
CA ILE A 311 3.44 3.91 3.74
C ILE A 311 3.19 2.39 3.69
N ILE A 312 2.46 1.90 2.69
CA ILE A 312 2.14 0.46 2.59
C ILE A 312 3.39 -0.35 2.26
N HIS A 313 4.33 0.21 1.49
CA HIS A 313 5.65 -0.39 1.29
C HIS A 313 6.46 -0.48 2.59
N ILE A 314 6.57 0.63 3.33
CA ILE A 314 7.35 0.69 4.57
C ILE A 314 6.79 -0.27 5.62
N TYR A 315 5.50 -0.15 5.98
CA TYR A 315 4.90 -0.91 7.08
C TYR A 315 4.43 -2.32 6.65
N GLY A 316 4.01 -2.50 5.39
CA GLY A 316 3.69 -3.81 4.81
C GLY A 316 4.92 -4.71 4.68
N GLY A 317 6.10 -4.13 4.47
CA GLY A 317 7.37 -4.84 4.60
C GLY A 317 7.88 -4.94 6.03
N SER A 318 7.75 -3.87 6.84
CA SER A 318 8.35 -3.80 8.19
C SER A 318 9.82 -4.25 8.20
N LYS A 319 10.69 -3.64 7.37
CA LYS A 319 12.09 -4.04 7.08
C LYS A 319 12.27 -5.31 6.24
N GLY A 320 11.16 -5.90 5.80
CA GLY A 320 11.11 -6.95 4.80
C GLY A 320 11.36 -6.45 3.37
N HIS A 321 11.14 -7.32 2.38
CA HIS A 321 11.43 -7.02 0.97
C HIS A 321 10.60 -5.85 0.44
N MET A 322 9.32 -5.77 0.81
CA MET A 322 8.42 -4.65 0.47
C MET A 322 8.95 -3.27 0.88
N THR A 323 9.83 -3.16 1.89
CA THR A 323 10.36 -1.89 2.42
C THR A 323 11.43 -1.25 1.51
N TYR A 324 11.94 -1.96 0.49
CA TYR A 324 13.02 -1.48 -0.37
C TYR A 324 12.66 -1.53 -1.85
N VAL A 325 12.65 -0.37 -2.54
CA VAL A 325 12.26 -0.21 -3.95
C VAL A 325 12.79 -1.31 -4.88
N PRO A 326 14.10 -1.68 -4.86
CA PRO A 326 14.61 -2.62 -5.85
C PRO A 326 14.13 -4.06 -5.62
N LEU A 327 13.70 -4.40 -4.40
CA LEU A 327 13.35 -5.76 -3.97
C LEU A 327 11.85 -5.97 -3.75
N SER A 328 11.06 -4.90 -3.64
CA SER A 328 9.68 -4.99 -3.17
C SER A 328 8.78 -5.87 -4.05
N SER A 329 8.99 -5.85 -5.37
CA SER A 329 8.22 -6.60 -6.35
C SER A 329 8.30 -8.12 -6.23
N PHE A 330 9.36 -8.66 -5.62
CA PHE A 330 9.47 -10.10 -5.39
C PHE A 330 8.49 -10.58 -4.31
N ASP A 331 8.07 -9.73 -3.38
CA ASP A 331 7.10 -10.09 -2.36
C ASP A 331 5.67 -10.15 -2.94
N PRO A 332 4.92 -11.25 -2.74
CA PRO A 332 3.57 -11.39 -3.29
C PRO A 332 2.55 -10.31 -2.86
N LEU A 333 2.82 -9.57 -1.78
CA LEU A 333 2.00 -8.45 -1.34
C LEU A 333 2.05 -7.27 -2.31
N PHE A 334 3.16 -7.12 -3.06
CA PHE A 334 3.41 -6.02 -3.98
C PHE A 334 2.26 -5.84 -4.98
N PHE A 335 1.93 -6.89 -5.73
CA PHE A 335 0.91 -6.81 -6.76
C PHE A 335 -0.47 -6.51 -6.15
N LEU A 336 -0.81 -7.10 -5.00
CA LEU A 336 -2.11 -6.84 -4.33
C LEU A 336 -2.22 -5.40 -3.79
N HIS A 337 -1.10 -4.82 -3.35
CA HIS A 337 -1.00 -3.41 -2.98
C HIS A 337 -1.15 -2.49 -4.20
N HIS A 338 -0.38 -2.74 -5.26
CA HIS A 338 -0.37 -1.94 -6.49
C HIS A 338 -1.71 -2.01 -7.24
N LEU A 339 -2.41 -3.15 -7.23
CA LEU A 339 -3.77 -3.29 -7.78
C LEU A 339 -4.79 -2.42 -7.02
N MET A 340 -4.57 -2.15 -5.72
CA MET A 340 -5.39 -1.22 -4.94
C MET A 340 -4.98 0.23 -5.20
N THR A 341 -3.70 0.52 -5.39
CA THR A 341 -3.22 1.85 -5.84
C THR A 341 -3.83 2.21 -7.20
N ASP A 342 -3.86 1.27 -8.15
CA ASP A 342 -4.53 1.46 -9.45
C ASP A 342 -6.05 1.71 -9.32
N ARG A 343 -6.73 1.03 -8.38
CA ARG A 343 -8.14 1.31 -8.06
C ARG A 343 -8.33 2.75 -7.55
N LEU A 344 -7.45 3.24 -6.67
CA LEU A 344 -7.51 4.61 -6.17
C LEU A 344 -7.28 5.64 -7.28
N VAL A 345 -6.39 5.34 -8.23
CA VAL A 345 -6.16 6.16 -9.43
C VAL A 345 -7.40 6.16 -10.35
N ALA A 346 -8.03 5.00 -10.59
CA ALA A 346 -9.26 4.91 -11.37
C ALA A 346 -10.43 5.69 -10.73
N ILE A 347 -10.56 5.65 -9.40
CA ILE A 347 -11.51 6.48 -8.64
C ILE A 347 -11.22 7.97 -8.87
N TRP A 348 -9.96 8.39 -8.74
CA TRP A 348 -9.57 9.79 -8.95
C TRP A 348 -9.87 10.27 -10.39
N GLN A 349 -9.63 9.43 -11.39
CA GLN A 349 -9.90 9.73 -12.80
C GLN A 349 -11.39 10.00 -13.07
N ILE A 350 -12.31 9.35 -12.34
CA ILE A 350 -13.77 9.60 -12.45
C ILE A 350 -14.18 10.89 -11.71
N LEU A 351 -13.53 11.22 -10.60
CA LEU A 351 -13.78 12.48 -9.89
C LEU A 351 -13.30 13.71 -10.68
N ASN A 352 -12.18 13.57 -11.41
CA ASN A 352 -11.46 14.62 -12.13
C ASN A 352 -11.26 14.28 -13.64
N PRO A 353 -12.34 14.10 -14.44
CA PRO A 353 -12.25 13.50 -15.77
C PRO A 353 -11.49 14.33 -16.82
N SER A 354 -11.40 15.65 -16.65
CA SER A 354 -10.64 16.55 -17.54
C SER A 354 -9.19 16.75 -17.11
N ALA A 355 -8.81 16.41 -15.87
CA ALA A 355 -7.48 16.63 -15.36
C ALA A 355 -6.51 15.57 -15.88
N TRP A 356 -5.33 16.01 -16.31
CA TRP A 356 -4.35 15.14 -16.96
C TRP A 356 -2.91 15.66 -16.83
N ILE A 357 -1.97 14.84 -17.32
CA ILE A 357 -0.53 15.02 -17.19
C ILE A 357 -0.07 16.35 -17.79
N THR A 358 0.55 17.18 -16.95
CA THR A 358 1.40 18.29 -17.39
C THR A 358 2.85 17.78 -17.48
N PRO A 359 3.63 18.12 -18.51
CA PRO A 359 5.00 17.64 -18.61
C PRO A 359 5.88 18.05 -17.41
N MET A 360 6.68 17.12 -16.89
CA MET A 360 7.64 17.38 -15.81
C MET A 360 8.96 16.64 -16.03
N ALA A 361 10.02 17.10 -15.39
CA ALA A 361 11.29 16.38 -15.36
C ALA A 361 11.22 15.17 -14.40
N ALA A 362 11.81 14.04 -14.78
CA ALA A 362 11.91 12.86 -13.93
C ALA A 362 12.68 13.16 -12.63
N GLY A 363 12.09 12.89 -11.47
CA GLY A 363 12.74 13.09 -10.17
C GLY A 363 13.88 12.09 -9.90
N GLU A 364 13.80 10.89 -10.47
CA GLU A 364 14.75 9.80 -10.29
C GLU A 364 15.18 9.20 -11.63
N THR A 365 16.28 8.44 -11.64
CA THR A 365 16.72 7.67 -12.81
C THR A 365 16.03 6.32 -12.82
N THR A 366 15.35 5.99 -13.91
CA THR A 366 14.89 4.62 -14.23
C THR A 366 15.82 4.00 -15.27
N PHE A 367 15.72 2.69 -15.48
CA PHE A 367 16.53 1.94 -16.46
C PHE A 367 16.55 2.59 -17.86
N THR A 368 15.45 3.24 -18.27
CA THR A 368 15.28 3.85 -19.61
C THR A 368 15.27 5.38 -19.60
N ALA A 369 15.20 6.05 -18.45
CA ALA A 369 15.18 7.51 -18.36
C ALA A 369 16.12 8.02 -17.26
N MET A 370 17.04 8.91 -17.62
CA MET A 370 17.87 9.59 -16.62
C MET A 370 17.04 10.60 -15.81
N LYS A 371 17.39 10.80 -14.55
CA LYS A 371 16.91 11.95 -13.77
C LYS A 371 17.03 13.25 -14.59
N GLY A 372 15.99 14.08 -14.54
CA GLY A 372 15.93 15.34 -15.28
C GLY A 372 15.37 15.21 -16.71
N SER A 373 15.24 14.00 -17.26
CA SER A 373 14.55 13.79 -18.54
C SER A 373 13.10 14.26 -18.47
N MET A 374 12.66 15.06 -19.44
CA MET A 374 11.25 15.49 -19.52
C MET A 374 10.34 14.29 -19.85
N GLN A 375 9.23 14.21 -19.14
CA GLN A 375 8.20 13.18 -19.25
C GLN A 375 6.83 13.84 -19.43
N SER A 376 5.98 13.20 -20.23
CA SER A 376 4.67 13.68 -20.73
C SER A 376 3.72 12.49 -20.93
N SER A 377 2.45 12.74 -21.25
CA SER A 377 1.45 11.67 -21.37
C SER A 377 1.74 10.65 -22.49
N ASP A 378 2.42 11.11 -23.54
CA ASP A 378 2.84 10.33 -24.70
C ASP A 378 4.21 9.63 -24.49
N THR A 379 4.91 9.88 -23.38
CA THR A 379 6.19 9.23 -23.07
C THR A 379 5.99 7.70 -22.96
N PRO A 380 6.82 6.89 -23.65
CA PRO A 380 6.74 5.43 -23.59
C PRO A 380 6.85 4.87 -22.17
N LEU A 381 5.88 4.04 -21.78
CA LEU A 381 5.90 3.24 -20.55
C LEU A 381 6.70 1.96 -20.82
N THR A 382 8.00 2.12 -21.03
CA THR A 382 8.92 0.99 -21.22
C THR A 382 8.96 0.08 -19.98
N PRO A 383 9.07 -1.25 -20.12
CA PRO A 383 9.30 -2.01 -21.37
C PRO A 383 8.02 -2.60 -22.00
N PHE A 384 6.87 -1.94 -21.81
CA PHE A 384 5.56 -2.54 -22.07
C PHE A 384 5.05 -2.28 -23.50
N HIS A 385 5.24 -3.25 -24.40
CA HIS A 385 4.69 -3.16 -25.75
C HIS A 385 3.15 -3.33 -25.78
N SER A 386 2.49 -2.48 -26.54
CA SER A 386 1.04 -2.51 -26.82
C SER A 386 0.69 -3.27 -28.10
N SER A 387 1.65 -3.43 -29.02
CA SER A 387 1.49 -4.20 -30.26
C SER A 387 2.80 -4.88 -30.72
N PRO A 388 2.72 -5.92 -31.59
CA PRO A 388 3.90 -6.67 -32.05
C PRO A 388 4.89 -5.88 -32.93
N ASP A 389 4.54 -4.66 -33.34
CA ASP A 389 5.39 -3.76 -34.13
C ASP A 389 6.40 -2.96 -33.30
N GLY A 390 6.43 -3.18 -31.97
CA GLY A 390 7.31 -2.49 -31.05
C GLY A 390 6.72 -1.20 -30.45
N THR A 391 5.49 -0.83 -30.79
CA THR A 391 4.80 0.30 -30.14
C THR A 391 4.68 0.03 -28.63
N PHE A 392 5.01 1.02 -27.81
CA PHE A 392 4.84 0.97 -26.35
C PHE A 392 3.47 1.48 -25.93
N TRP A 393 2.99 1.02 -24.76
CA TRP A 393 1.98 1.77 -24.02
C TRP A 393 2.51 3.16 -23.65
N ASN A 394 1.63 4.13 -23.59
CA ASN A 394 1.87 5.45 -23.00
C ASN A 394 0.71 5.80 -22.05
N SER A 395 0.84 6.87 -21.27
CA SER A 395 -0.19 7.22 -20.27
C SER A 395 -1.56 7.46 -20.90
N ASP A 396 -1.61 8.07 -22.09
CA ASP A 396 -2.86 8.34 -22.82
C ASP A 396 -3.59 7.05 -23.20
N THR A 397 -2.85 6.07 -23.73
CA THR A 397 -3.40 4.76 -24.14
C THR A 397 -3.72 3.85 -22.95
N SER A 398 -2.97 3.95 -21.85
CA SER A 398 -3.26 3.22 -20.59
C SER A 398 -4.30 3.92 -19.69
N ARG A 399 -4.86 5.07 -20.10
CA ARG A 399 -5.70 5.92 -19.24
C ARG A 399 -6.96 5.22 -18.71
N ALA A 400 -7.56 4.33 -19.49
CA ALA A 400 -8.76 3.58 -19.10
C ALA A 400 -8.43 2.12 -18.73
N THR A 401 -9.06 1.61 -17.68
CA THR A 401 -8.89 0.21 -17.23
C THR A 401 -9.42 -0.80 -18.26
N GLU A 402 -10.44 -0.39 -19.01
CA GLU A 402 -11.18 -1.16 -20.00
C GLU A 402 -10.39 -1.39 -21.29
N ALA A 403 -9.34 -0.58 -21.53
CA ALA A 403 -8.35 -0.79 -22.59
C ALA A 403 -7.60 -2.11 -22.40
N PHE A 404 -7.36 -2.49 -21.14
CA PHE A 404 -6.80 -3.78 -20.74
C PHE A 404 -7.86 -4.84 -20.42
N GLY A 405 -9.14 -4.47 -20.44
CA GLY A 405 -10.26 -5.39 -20.27
C GLY A 405 -10.57 -5.73 -18.82
N TYR A 406 -10.25 -4.85 -17.86
CA TYR A 406 -10.72 -4.97 -16.47
C TYR A 406 -11.40 -3.67 -16.01
N THR A 407 -12.11 -3.73 -14.89
CA THR A 407 -12.53 -2.56 -14.11
C THR A 407 -12.69 -2.96 -12.63
N TYR A 408 -13.12 -2.04 -11.77
CA TYR A 408 -13.41 -2.28 -10.35
C TYR A 408 -14.91 -2.07 -10.08
N ALA A 409 -15.45 -2.74 -9.06
CA ALA A 409 -16.88 -2.65 -8.69
C ALA A 409 -17.39 -1.23 -8.33
N ASP A 410 -16.48 -0.26 -8.20
CA ASP A 410 -16.79 1.14 -7.90
C ASP A 410 -16.60 2.08 -9.09
N THR A 411 -15.94 1.61 -10.15
CA THR A 411 -15.57 2.36 -11.35
C THR A 411 -16.13 1.72 -12.63
N ASP A 412 -16.99 0.70 -12.49
CA ASP A 412 -17.56 -0.05 -13.61
C ASP A 412 -18.50 0.84 -14.45
N PRO A 413 -18.24 1.03 -15.75
CA PRO A 413 -19.06 1.89 -16.61
C PRO A 413 -20.49 1.37 -16.83
N SER A 414 -20.79 0.10 -16.48
CA SER A 414 -22.16 -0.43 -16.54
C SER A 414 -23.06 0.05 -15.40
N LEU A 415 -22.52 0.74 -14.38
CA LEU A 415 -23.27 1.24 -13.23
C LEU A 415 -24.20 2.43 -13.54
N GLY A 416 -23.96 3.16 -14.65
CA GLY A 416 -24.76 4.33 -15.04
C GLY A 416 -23.98 5.31 -15.91
N SER A 417 -24.44 6.56 -15.98
CA SER A 417 -23.66 7.62 -16.62
C SER A 417 -22.44 7.99 -15.75
N ASN A 418 -21.44 8.65 -16.35
CA ASN A 418 -20.27 9.15 -15.60
C ASN A 418 -20.66 10.05 -14.42
N VAL A 419 -21.80 10.75 -14.49
CA VAL A 419 -22.34 11.57 -13.40
C VAL A 419 -22.85 10.69 -12.26
N ASP A 420 -23.59 9.63 -12.57
CA ASP A 420 -24.12 8.67 -11.58
C ASP A 420 -22.99 7.93 -10.87
N VAL A 421 -21.99 7.45 -11.62
CA VAL A 421 -20.81 6.78 -11.06
C VAL A 421 -20.00 7.73 -10.18
N ARG A 422 -19.75 8.97 -10.64
CA ARG A 422 -19.08 10.01 -9.83
C ARG A 422 -19.85 10.32 -8.55
N GLN A 423 -21.17 10.42 -8.61
CA GLN A 423 -22.01 10.71 -7.45
C GLN A 423 -22.04 9.54 -6.45
N SER A 424 -22.06 8.30 -6.95
CA SER A 424 -21.90 7.08 -6.14
C SER A 424 -20.53 7.03 -5.46
N LEU A 425 -19.46 7.39 -6.16
CA LEU A 425 -18.10 7.46 -5.61
C LEU A 425 -17.97 8.50 -4.49
N ILE A 426 -18.57 9.69 -4.64
CA ILE A 426 -18.55 10.72 -3.57
C ILE A 426 -19.20 10.20 -2.28
N GLN A 427 -20.33 9.51 -2.40
CA GLN A 427 -20.98 8.87 -1.24
C GLN A 427 -20.08 7.79 -0.64
N LYS A 428 -19.57 6.86 -1.47
CA LYS A 428 -18.67 5.78 -1.04
C LYS A 428 -17.40 6.29 -0.34
N ILE A 429 -16.76 7.33 -0.85
CA ILE A 429 -15.57 7.97 -0.25
C ILE A 429 -15.91 8.57 1.13
N THR A 430 -17.08 9.19 1.24
CA THR A 430 -17.58 9.74 2.52
C THR A 430 -17.85 8.62 3.53
N ASP A 431 -18.43 7.50 3.10
CA ASP A 431 -18.70 6.33 3.95
C ASP A 431 -17.43 5.59 4.36
N TRP A 432 -16.47 5.41 3.45
CA TRP A 432 -15.23 4.67 3.70
C TRP A 432 -14.24 5.45 4.55
N TYR A 433 -14.06 6.75 4.26
CA TYR A 433 -12.95 7.54 4.80
C TYR A 433 -13.41 8.73 5.65
N GLY A 434 -14.60 9.27 5.39
CA GLY A 434 -15.15 10.39 6.18
C GLY A 434 -15.26 10.07 7.66
N ALA A 435 -15.43 8.79 8.02
CA ALA A 435 -15.42 8.28 9.39
C ALA A 435 -14.13 8.55 10.20
N SER A 436 -13.02 8.84 9.50
CA SER A 436 -11.70 9.21 10.04
C SER A 436 -11.27 10.63 9.63
N SER A 437 -12.13 11.37 8.92
CA SER A 437 -12.02 12.83 8.80
C SER A 437 -12.71 13.52 9.98
N PRO A 438 -12.44 14.82 10.22
CA PRO A 438 -13.14 15.58 11.25
C PRO A 438 -14.67 15.49 11.14
N ILE A 439 -15.21 15.44 9.93
CA ILE A 439 -16.66 15.40 9.64
C ILE A 439 -17.31 14.13 10.20
N GLY A 440 -16.77 12.94 9.93
CA GLY A 440 -17.36 11.70 10.44
C GLY A 440 -17.07 11.44 11.91
N LEU A 441 -15.94 11.92 12.43
CA LEU A 441 -15.66 11.92 13.88
C LEU A 441 -16.68 12.77 14.66
N MET A 442 -17.13 13.90 14.08
CA MET A 442 -18.21 14.74 14.60
C MET A 442 -19.59 14.06 14.53
N ALA A 443 -19.94 13.46 13.39
CA ALA A 443 -21.23 12.78 13.22
C ALA A 443 -21.41 11.64 14.25
N LYS A 444 -20.37 10.83 14.48
CA LYS A 444 -20.35 9.79 15.53
C LYS A 444 -20.63 10.36 16.93
N ALA A 445 -20.07 11.52 17.27
CA ALA A 445 -20.29 12.17 18.57
C ALA A 445 -21.74 12.66 18.77
N GLN A 446 -22.42 13.07 17.68
CA GLN A 446 -23.84 13.42 17.71
C GLN A 446 -24.72 12.18 17.93
N HIS A 447 -24.46 11.09 17.19
CA HIS A 447 -25.22 9.84 17.33
C HIS A 447 -25.05 9.19 18.71
N ALA A 448 -23.85 9.22 19.30
CA ALA A 448 -23.62 8.71 20.66
C ALA A 448 -24.49 9.43 21.71
N ARG A 449 -24.75 10.74 21.54
CA ARG A 449 -25.67 11.50 22.41
C ARG A 449 -27.14 11.15 22.20
N ALA A 450 -27.56 10.77 20.99
CA ALA A 450 -28.93 10.38 20.69
C ALA A 450 -29.34 9.01 21.30
N HIS A 451 -28.36 8.22 21.77
CA HIS A 451 -28.59 6.92 22.42
C HIS A 451 -28.09 6.85 23.87
N ALA A 452 -27.51 7.93 24.39
CA ALA A 452 -27.20 8.05 25.82
C ALA A 452 -28.49 8.32 26.61
N ARG A 453 -28.80 7.45 27.60
CA ARG A 453 -29.74 7.83 28.67
C ARG A 453 -29.10 8.93 29.52
N PRO A 454 -29.89 9.89 30.04
CA PRO A 454 -29.38 10.91 30.94
C PRO A 454 -29.21 10.35 32.35
N ASP A 455 -28.20 9.52 32.57
CA ASP A 455 -27.68 9.29 33.92
C ASP A 455 -26.86 10.54 34.32
N GLY A 456 -27.28 11.16 35.42
CA GLY A 456 -26.71 12.39 35.92
C GLY A 456 -25.36 12.20 36.63
N ASP A 457 -24.66 13.32 36.81
CA ASP A 457 -23.59 13.54 37.78
C ASP A 457 -22.47 12.47 37.84
N ALA A 458 -21.50 12.60 36.93
CA ALA A 458 -20.16 12.07 37.16
C ALA A 458 -19.08 13.04 36.62
N TRP A 459 -18.08 13.33 37.46
CA TRP A 459 -16.78 13.96 37.12
C TRP A 459 -16.77 15.45 36.73
N LYS A 460 -17.27 16.32 37.63
CA LYS A 460 -16.54 17.57 37.92
C LYS A 460 -15.45 17.29 38.95
N HIS A 461 -14.26 16.95 38.50
CA HIS A 461 -13.05 16.97 39.33
C HIS A 461 -12.06 17.97 38.75
N GLN A 462 -11.63 18.90 39.60
CA GLN A 462 -10.50 19.77 39.33
C GLN A 462 -9.26 18.89 39.17
N LEU A 463 -8.56 19.02 38.04
CA LEU A 463 -7.28 18.34 37.84
C LEU A 463 -6.26 18.92 38.83
N PRO A 464 -5.52 18.09 39.58
CA PRO A 464 -4.34 18.55 40.30
C PRO A 464 -3.27 19.02 39.31
N GLU A 465 -2.35 19.88 39.77
CA GLU A 465 -1.12 20.19 39.02
C GLU A 465 -0.26 18.91 38.88
N ASN A 466 -0.48 18.17 37.80
CA ASN A 466 0.37 17.07 37.38
C ASN A 466 0.34 16.96 35.85
N LYS A 467 1.54 16.76 35.27
CA LYS A 467 1.83 16.86 33.83
C LYS A 467 0.75 16.22 32.96
N PHE A 468 0.14 17.02 32.08
CA PHE A 468 -0.71 16.54 31.00
C PHE A 468 0.05 15.50 30.17
N VAL A 469 -0.53 14.32 29.99
CA VAL A 469 0.00 13.26 29.12
C VAL A 469 -0.92 13.18 27.89
N PRO A 470 -0.48 13.60 26.70
CA PRO A 470 -1.28 13.52 25.49
C PRO A 470 -1.65 12.07 25.18
N ASN A 471 -2.93 11.84 24.87
CA ASN A 471 -3.43 10.57 24.35
C ASN A 471 -4.26 10.84 23.09
N VAL A 472 -3.69 10.52 21.93
CA VAL A 472 -4.32 10.70 20.61
C VAL A 472 -4.79 9.38 20.00
N LYS A 473 -4.71 8.26 20.74
CA LYS A 473 -5.19 6.95 20.27
C LYS A 473 -6.67 7.02 19.86
N LEU A 474 -7.06 6.19 18.89
CA LEU A 474 -8.43 6.09 18.37
C LEU A 474 -9.51 6.04 19.46
N THR A 475 -9.23 5.33 20.55
CA THR A 475 -10.11 5.12 21.71
C THR A 475 -10.31 6.35 22.60
N ALA A 476 -9.51 7.41 22.44
CA ALA A 476 -9.70 8.67 23.17
C ALA A 476 -10.99 9.39 22.76
N ALA A 477 -11.55 10.20 23.65
CA ALA A 477 -12.80 10.92 23.40
C ALA A 477 -12.72 11.87 22.19
N ASN A 478 -13.85 12.09 21.52
CA ASN A 478 -13.99 13.12 20.47
C ASN A 478 -14.61 14.40 21.06
N PRO A 479 -14.28 15.58 20.52
CA PRO A 479 -14.84 16.84 20.99
C PRO A 479 -16.28 17.02 20.50
N LEU A 480 -17.01 17.95 21.10
CA LEU A 480 -18.34 18.30 20.61
C LEU A 480 -18.22 19.05 19.26
N PRO A 481 -19.13 18.85 18.30
CA PRO A 481 -19.09 19.56 17.02
C PRO A 481 -19.05 21.09 17.17
N SER A 482 -19.71 21.65 18.19
CA SER A 482 -19.70 23.09 18.49
C SER A 482 -18.35 23.63 18.99
N GLN A 483 -17.40 22.77 19.34
CA GLN A 483 -16.02 23.15 19.68
C GLN A 483 -15.10 23.20 18.46
N ILE A 484 -15.51 22.64 17.32
CA ILE A 484 -14.62 22.49 16.15
C ILE A 484 -15.24 22.93 14.82
N LEU A 485 -16.56 23.16 14.78
CA LEU A 485 -17.25 23.85 13.70
C LEU A 485 -17.63 25.27 14.09
N ARG A 486 -17.40 26.20 13.18
CA ARG A 486 -17.94 27.56 13.20
C ARG A 486 -18.54 27.86 11.82
N ASP A 487 -19.82 28.20 11.77
CA ASP A 487 -20.56 28.57 10.56
C ASP A 487 -20.47 27.56 9.39
N GLY A 488 -20.32 26.26 9.71
CA GLY A 488 -20.19 25.18 8.73
C GLY A 488 -18.74 24.87 8.29
N TYR A 489 -17.74 25.52 8.89
CA TYR A 489 -16.32 25.32 8.61
C TYR A 489 -15.58 24.73 9.82
N TYR A 490 -14.58 23.89 9.55
CA TYR A 490 -13.51 23.55 10.50
C TYR A 490 -12.15 23.98 9.94
N THR A 491 -11.10 23.88 10.75
CA THR A 491 -9.71 24.08 10.29
C THR A 491 -9.02 22.73 10.23
N GLU A 492 -8.57 22.33 9.04
CA GLU A 492 -7.66 21.20 8.85
C GLU A 492 -6.22 21.66 9.12
N TRP A 493 -5.42 20.81 9.74
CA TRP A 493 -4.02 20.99 10.09
C TRP A 493 -3.20 19.85 9.53
N ILE A 494 -2.13 20.18 8.79
CA ILE A 494 -1.30 19.22 8.07
C ILE A 494 0.17 19.50 8.38
N ALA A 495 0.91 18.47 8.80
CA ALA A 495 2.35 18.49 8.76
C ALA A 495 2.81 18.15 7.33
N ASN A 496 3.63 19.02 6.76
CA ASN A 496 4.17 18.88 5.40
C ASN A 496 5.68 18.69 5.52
N VAL A 497 6.20 17.69 4.82
CA VAL A 497 7.62 17.39 4.78
C VAL A 497 8.09 17.44 3.34
N HIS A 498 9.25 18.05 3.09
CA HIS A 498 10.05 17.73 1.92
C HIS A 498 11.46 17.31 2.33
N VAL A 499 12.12 16.51 1.51
CA VAL A 499 13.46 16.01 1.77
C VAL A 499 14.14 15.62 0.45
N ASN A 500 15.47 15.52 0.41
CA ASN A 500 16.14 14.92 -0.74
C ASN A 500 15.82 13.42 -0.81
N VAL A 501 15.61 12.87 -2.01
CA VAL A 501 15.21 11.46 -2.20
C VAL A 501 16.26 10.46 -1.71
N GLU A 502 17.55 10.81 -1.80
CA GLU A 502 18.65 10.02 -1.22
C GLU A 502 19.16 10.61 0.12
N ALA A 503 18.31 11.26 0.90
CA ALA A 503 18.74 11.91 2.16
C ALA A 503 19.22 10.93 3.24
N LEU A 504 18.91 9.63 3.16
CA LEU A 504 19.43 8.56 4.03
C LEU A 504 19.57 7.24 3.23
N ASP A 505 20.20 6.23 3.83
CA ASP A 505 20.38 4.92 3.21
C ASP A 505 19.11 4.07 3.31
N GLY A 506 18.28 4.17 2.28
CA GLY A 506 16.99 3.48 2.17
C GLY A 506 15.85 4.20 2.89
N SER A 507 14.72 3.52 3.00
CA SER A 507 13.46 4.10 3.49
C SER A 507 13.52 4.51 4.97
N PHE A 508 12.93 5.67 5.29
CA PHE A 508 12.92 6.24 6.66
C PHE A 508 11.59 6.93 6.98
N GLY A 509 11.36 7.25 8.25
CA GLY A 509 10.12 7.89 8.72
C GLY A 509 10.37 9.23 9.43
N ILE A 510 9.52 10.23 9.18
CA ILE A 510 9.41 11.44 10.00
C ILE A 510 8.18 11.28 10.89
N HIS A 511 8.37 11.19 12.21
CA HIS A 511 7.32 10.94 13.19
C HIS A 511 7.02 12.20 13.99
N PHE A 512 5.74 12.56 14.10
CA PHE A 512 5.27 13.73 14.84
C PHE A 512 4.66 13.30 16.18
N PHE A 513 4.95 14.04 17.24
CA PHE A 513 4.50 13.77 18.60
C PHE A 513 3.98 15.03 19.28
N PHE A 514 2.97 14.88 20.13
CA PHE A 514 2.64 15.90 21.13
C PHE A 514 3.40 15.60 22.42
N GLY A 515 4.28 16.50 22.83
CA GLY A 515 5.25 16.29 23.90
C GLY A 515 6.45 15.44 23.47
N LYS A 516 7.20 14.95 24.46
CA LYS A 516 8.39 14.12 24.21
C LYS A 516 7.99 12.71 23.72
N PRO A 517 8.65 12.14 22.70
CA PRO A 517 8.47 10.73 22.33
C PRO A 517 8.95 9.78 23.45
N PRO A 518 8.57 8.48 23.40
CA PRO A 518 9.19 7.44 24.22
C PRO A 518 10.72 7.42 24.09
N ALA A 519 11.41 6.91 25.10
CA ALA A 519 12.87 6.81 25.09
C ALA A 519 13.37 5.60 24.27
N ASP A 520 12.54 4.57 24.09
CA ASP A 520 12.80 3.46 23.19
C ASP A 520 12.20 3.78 21.81
N GLU A 521 13.05 3.76 20.78
CA GLU A 521 12.71 4.04 19.39
C GLU A 521 11.71 3.00 18.84
N ALA A 522 11.75 1.77 19.34
CA ALA A 522 10.83 0.69 18.94
C ALA A 522 9.37 0.93 19.40
N GLU A 523 9.15 1.78 20.40
CA GLU A 523 7.80 2.13 20.88
C GLU A 523 7.14 3.27 20.08
N TRP A 524 7.92 4.00 19.27
CA TRP A 524 7.48 5.26 18.65
C TRP A 524 6.26 5.10 17.74
N GLU A 525 6.16 4.00 17.00
CA GLU A 525 5.06 3.77 16.06
C GLU A 525 3.70 3.66 16.75
N LEU A 526 3.67 3.06 17.96
CA LEU A 526 2.45 2.78 18.73
C LEU A 526 2.27 3.73 19.93
N ALA A 527 3.11 4.75 20.03
CA ALA A 527 3.15 5.67 21.15
C ALA A 527 1.82 6.44 21.29
N PRO A 528 1.27 6.58 22.51
CA PRO A 528 -0.04 7.22 22.73
C PRO A 528 -0.09 8.71 22.35
N ASN A 529 1.07 9.34 22.15
CA ASN A 529 1.21 10.73 21.77
C ASN A 529 1.77 10.95 20.36
N GLN A 530 1.95 9.89 19.54
CA GLN A 530 2.30 10.01 18.13
C GLN A 530 1.09 10.53 17.35
N ALA A 531 1.25 11.70 16.71
CA ALA A 531 0.18 12.46 16.07
C ALA A 531 0.05 12.21 14.56
N GLY A 532 1.10 11.66 13.93
CA GLY A 532 1.15 11.35 12.50
C GLY A 532 2.57 11.02 12.04
N SER A 533 2.71 10.46 10.83
CA SER A 533 3.99 10.08 10.23
C SER A 533 4.05 10.36 8.74
N VAL A 534 5.21 10.80 8.23
CA VAL A 534 5.51 10.80 6.80
C VAL A 534 6.54 9.71 6.54
N GLY A 535 6.16 8.70 5.75
CA GLY A 535 7.08 7.69 5.23
C GLY A 535 7.81 8.20 3.99
N ILE A 536 9.11 8.00 3.94
CA ILE A 536 9.96 8.31 2.78
C ILE A 536 10.46 6.98 2.22
N PHE A 537 9.84 6.51 1.13
CA PHE A 537 10.28 5.32 0.40
C PHE A 537 11.37 5.74 -0.59
N ALA A 538 12.59 5.23 -0.37
CA ALA A 538 13.80 5.72 -1.03
C ALA A 538 14.77 4.57 -1.38
N MET A 539 15.57 4.79 -2.41
CA MET A 539 16.72 3.94 -2.74
C MET A 539 17.92 4.25 -1.84
N ASN A 540 18.93 3.36 -1.87
CA ASN A 540 20.23 3.60 -1.23
C ASN A 540 20.95 4.74 -1.97
N ARG A 541 21.81 5.51 -1.28
CA ARG A 541 22.59 6.68 -1.77
C ARG A 541 23.59 6.34 -2.89
N ARG A 542 23.11 5.87 -4.04
CA ARG A 542 23.94 5.36 -5.15
C ARG A 542 24.01 6.31 -6.35
N THR A 543 23.09 7.26 -6.49
CA THR A 543 23.08 8.18 -7.64
C THR A 543 23.52 9.62 -7.29
N GLY A 544 23.56 9.97 -6.00
CA GLY A 544 23.83 11.33 -5.53
C GLY A 544 22.63 12.27 -5.73
N SER A 545 21.41 11.75 -5.75
CA SER A 545 20.23 12.51 -6.18
C SER A 545 19.76 13.53 -5.15
N GLN A 546 20.07 14.79 -5.43
CA GLN A 546 19.52 15.98 -4.75
C GLN A 546 18.09 16.36 -5.21
N SER A 547 17.29 15.40 -5.70
CA SER A 547 15.88 15.67 -6.05
C SER A 547 15.06 15.76 -4.78
N LYS A 548 14.19 16.77 -4.65
CA LYS A 548 13.26 16.84 -3.52
C LYS A 548 11.99 16.05 -3.77
N ILE A 549 11.57 15.33 -2.74
CA ILE A 549 10.29 14.62 -2.65
C ILE A 549 9.53 15.11 -1.41
N SER A 550 8.21 14.95 -1.44
CA SER A 550 7.30 15.42 -0.40
C SER A 550 6.36 14.35 0.13
N GLY A 551 5.87 14.58 1.35
CA GLY A 551 4.74 13.86 1.91
C GLY A 551 4.04 14.69 2.99
N ALA A 552 2.88 14.22 3.44
CA ALA A 552 2.08 14.92 4.42
C ALA A 552 1.48 13.97 5.48
N ALA A 553 1.29 14.50 6.68
CA ALA A 553 0.63 13.83 7.80
C ALA A 553 -0.47 14.76 8.36
N PRO A 554 -1.76 14.43 8.20
CA PRO A 554 -2.86 15.18 8.79
C PRO A 554 -2.82 15.10 10.33
N LEU A 555 -2.77 16.25 10.99
CA LEU A 555 -2.72 16.36 12.46
C LEU A 555 -4.10 16.58 13.09
N THR A 556 -5.12 16.91 12.30
CA THR A 556 -6.43 17.36 12.81
C THR A 556 -7.13 16.32 13.69
N SER A 557 -7.07 15.03 13.31
CA SER A 557 -7.68 13.97 14.12
C SER A 557 -7.02 13.83 15.49
N ALA A 558 -5.71 14.02 15.57
CA ALA A 558 -4.95 14.05 16.83
C ALA A 558 -5.27 15.33 17.64
N LEU A 559 -5.31 16.50 17.00
CA LEU A 559 -5.70 17.78 17.62
C LEU A 559 -7.13 17.76 18.17
N MET A 560 -8.07 17.10 17.50
CA MET A 560 -9.43 16.89 18.01
C MET A 560 -9.43 16.15 19.34
N LYS A 561 -8.55 15.16 19.55
CA LYS A 561 -8.39 14.50 20.86
C LYS A 561 -7.87 15.48 21.92
N MET A 562 -6.98 16.41 21.56
CA MET A 562 -6.50 17.45 22.47
C MET A 562 -7.60 18.48 22.82
N VAL A 563 -8.49 18.80 21.88
CA VAL A 563 -9.70 19.60 22.16
C VAL A 563 -10.67 18.85 23.08
N ALA A 564 -10.87 17.55 22.86
CA ALA A 564 -11.70 16.70 23.73
C ALA A 564 -11.14 16.59 25.17
N ALA A 565 -9.81 16.58 25.30
CA ALA A 565 -9.10 16.56 26.57
C ALA A 565 -8.99 17.95 27.25
N GLY A 566 -9.45 19.03 26.59
CA GLY A 566 -9.37 20.40 27.11
C GLY A 566 -7.97 21.03 27.07
N ALA A 567 -7.00 20.40 26.40
CA ALA A 567 -5.63 20.92 26.23
C ALA A 567 -5.53 21.98 25.12
N VAL A 568 -6.49 22.00 24.20
CA VAL A 568 -6.68 23.03 23.17
C VAL A 568 -8.14 23.47 23.19
N GLN A 569 -8.42 24.76 23.01
CA GLN A 569 -9.80 25.28 23.10
C GLN A 569 -10.69 24.82 21.93
N ASP A 570 -10.17 24.93 20.70
CA ASP A 570 -10.80 24.57 19.44
C ASP A 570 -9.74 24.35 18.35
N LEU A 571 -10.15 24.07 17.10
CA LEU A 571 -9.21 23.89 15.98
C LEU A 571 -8.72 25.21 15.35
N SER A 572 -9.08 26.38 15.86
CA SER A 572 -8.70 27.65 15.22
C SER A 572 -7.19 27.91 15.28
N PRO A 573 -6.61 28.68 14.33
CA PRO A 573 -5.21 29.10 14.39
C PRO A 573 -4.81 29.80 15.69
N ALA A 574 -5.72 30.52 16.34
CA ALA A 574 -5.44 31.20 17.61
C ALA A 574 -5.25 30.22 18.79
N ALA A 575 -5.93 29.06 18.77
CA ALA A 575 -5.83 28.05 19.81
C ALA A 575 -4.74 26.99 19.51
N VAL A 576 -4.64 26.55 18.25
CA VAL A 576 -3.75 25.45 17.85
C VAL A 576 -2.30 25.89 17.68
N THR A 577 -2.03 27.07 17.10
CA THR A 577 -0.64 27.49 16.81
C THR A 577 0.23 27.54 18.07
N PRO A 578 -0.20 28.20 19.18
CA PRO A 578 0.60 28.21 20.43
C PRO A 578 0.75 26.83 21.07
N PHE A 579 -0.25 25.95 20.92
CA PHE A 579 -0.15 24.56 21.39
C PHE A 579 0.91 23.78 20.61
N LEU A 580 0.93 23.91 19.28
CA LEU A 580 1.93 23.24 18.44
C LEU A 580 3.33 23.81 18.65
N GLU A 581 3.49 25.13 18.86
CA GLU A 581 4.78 25.73 19.25
C GLU A 581 5.33 25.16 20.57
N ALA A 582 4.45 24.94 21.56
CA ALA A 582 4.84 24.44 22.87
C ALA A 582 5.01 22.91 22.94
N ALA A 583 4.25 22.15 22.14
CA ALA A 583 4.10 20.70 22.30
C ALA A 583 4.51 19.88 21.08
N LEU A 584 4.48 20.38 19.85
CA LEU A 584 4.81 19.56 18.69
C LEU A 584 6.31 19.30 18.64
N GLN A 585 6.68 18.02 18.56
CA GLN A 585 8.03 17.59 18.26
C GLN A 585 8.00 16.64 17.06
N PHE A 586 9.03 16.69 16.21
CA PHE A 586 9.26 15.65 15.22
C PHE A 586 10.55 14.87 15.54
N ARG A 587 10.65 13.65 15.00
CA ARG A 587 11.87 12.82 14.99
C ARG A 587 12.01 12.12 13.65
N VAL A 588 13.25 11.80 13.29
CA VAL A 588 13.55 10.97 12.12
C VAL A 588 13.95 9.58 12.60
N LEU A 589 13.32 8.54 12.07
CA LEU A 589 13.60 7.14 12.35
C LEU A 589 14.22 6.51 11.08
N GLY A 590 15.47 6.06 11.19
CA GLY A 590 16.22 5.45 10.09
C GLY A 590 15.74 4.04 9.73
N SER A 591 16.26 3.51 8.63
CA SER A 591 16.01 2.14 8.16
C SER A 591 16.47 1.05 9.13
N ASP A 592 17.26 1.41 10.16
CA ASP A 592 17.76 0.58 11.23
C ASP A 592 16.90 0.60 12.53
N ASP A 593 15.76 1.31 12.56
CA ASP A 593 14.97 1.66 13.77
C ASP A 593 15.75 2.54 14.78
N ARG A 594 16.68 3.40 14.34
CA ARG A 594 17.37 4.38 15.22
C ARG A 594 16.97 5.84 14.95
N GLU A 595 17.02 6.66 16.00
CA GLU A 595 16.88 8.11 15.88
C GLU A 595 18.03 8.67 15.04
N VAL A 596 17.68 9.34 13.93
CA VAL A 596 18.62 10.09 13.11
C VAL A 596 18.50 11.57 13.44
N ASP A 597 19.65 12.21 13.69
CA ASP A 597 19.71 13.66 13.89
C ASP A 597 19.27 14.39 12.61
N ALA A 598 18.25 15.23 12.71
CA ALA A 598 17.69 15.98 11.59
C ALA A 598 18.74 16.81 10.81
N ARG A 599 19.84 17.20 11.45
CA ARG A 599 20.97 17.91 10.82
C ARG A 599 21.76 17.07 9.81
N LEU A 600 21.58 15.74 9.82
CA LEU A 600 22.21 14.81 8.89
C LEU A 600 21.31 14.44 7.70
N VAL A 601 20.06 14.94 7.68
CA VAL A 601 19.04 14.61 6.68
C VAL A 601 18.98 15.73 5.64
N GLU A 602 19.65 15.54 4.52
CA GLU A 602 19.83 16.58 3.51
C GLU A 602 18.50 17.06 2.90
N GLY A 603 18.34 18.39 2.81
CA GLY A 603 17.17 19.03 2.20
C GLY A 603 15.86 18.86 2.98
N LEU A 604 15.91 18.35 4.22
CA LEU A 604 14.75 18.21 5.11
C LEU A 604 14.12 19.58 5.40
N TYR A 605 12.80 19.65 5.30
CA TYR A 605 11.95 20.74 5.77
C TYR A 605 10.75 20.13 6.46
N VAL A 606 10.28 20.80 7.52
CA VAL A 606 9.10 20.40 8.28
C VAL A 606 8.26 21.65 8.54
N GLY A 607 7.15 21.79 7.81
CA GLY A 607 6.24 22.93 7.92
C GLY A 607 4.81 22.51 8.25
N ILE A 608 4.17 23.19 9.19
CA ILE A 608 2.77 22.94 9.54
C ILE A 608 1.90 23.98 8.83
N SER A 609 0.94 23.51 8.02
CA SER A 609 -0.04 24.35 7.36
C SER A 609 -1.45 24.12 7.91
N SER A 610 -2.33 25.09 7.69
CA SER A 610 -3.75 24.99 7.99
C SER A 610 -4.60 25.41 6.79
N SER A 611 -5.73 24.74 6.56
CA SER A 611 -6.77 25.16 5.61
C SER A 611 -8.11 25.34 6.32
N SER A 612 -8.88 26.35 5.92
CA SER A 612 -10.31 26.39 6.26
C SER A 612 -11.06 25.40 5.36
N VAL A 613 -11.88 24.53 5.93
CA VAL A 613 -12.59 23.49 5.16
C VAL A 613 -14.08 23.57 5.47
N ARG A 614 -14.88 23.77 4.42
CA ARG A 614 -16.34 23.79 4.50
C ARG A 614 -16.86 22.35 4.53
N VAL A 615 -17.68 22.03 5.52
CA VAL A 615 -18.42 20.77 5.54
C VAL A 615 -19.46 20.81 4.41
N PRO A 616 -19.62 19.74 3.60
CA PRO A 616 -20.69 19.68 2.61
C PRO A 616 -22.06 19.83 3.28
N GLY A 617 -23.03 20.36 2.53
CA GLY A 617 -24.39 20.55 3.01
C GLY A 617 -25.14 19.23 3.19
N ARG A 618 -26.49 19.29 3.21
CA ARG A 618 -27.32 18.08 3.09
C ARG A 618 -27.29 17.44 1.69
N GLU A 619 -26.68 18.12 0.73
CA GLU A 619 -26.43 17.62 -0.62
C GLU A 619 -25.10 16.85 -0.66
N LEU A 620 -25.07 15.80 -1.47
CA LEU A 620 -24.07 14.72 -1.47
C LEU A 620 -22.72 15.16 -2.10
N GLY A 621 -22.04 16.12 -1.46
CA GLY A 621 -20.77 16.70 -1.92
C GLY A 621 -19.54 16.23 -1.14
N LEU A 622 -18.36 16.42 -1.75
CA LEU A 622 -17.09 16.47 -1.02
C LEU A 622 -16.91 17.86 -0.37
N PRO A 623 -16.08 18.00 0.68
CA PRO A 623 -15.83 19.29 1.32
C PRO A 623 -15.16 20.29 0.38
N GLU A 624 -15.45 21.58 0.57
CA GLU A 624 -14.79 22.68 -0.16
C GLU A 624 -13.59 23.18 0.64
N TRP A 625 -12.43 23.29 -0.01
CA TRP A 625 -11.16 23.63 0.63
C TRP A 625 -10.76 25.09 0.35
N GLY A 626 -10.42 25.82 1.41
CA GLY A 626 -9.71 27.08 1.32
C GLY A 626 -8.20 26.88 1.14
N PRO A 627 -7.46 27.95 0.80
CA PRO A 627 -6.02 27.87 0.57
C PRO A 627 -5.26 27.40 1.80
N ALA A 628 -4.25 26.56 1.59
CA ALA A 628 -3.33 26.16 2.65
C ALA A 628 -2.40 27.33 3.04
N VAL A 629 -2.36 27.63 4.34
CA VAL A 629 -1.56 28.70 4.92
C VAL A 629 -0.53 28.08 5.86
N THR A 630 0.76 28.24 5.58
CA THR A 630 1.84 27.87 6.51
C THR A 630 1.68 28.65 7.82
N ARG A 631 1.72 27.95 8.95
CA ARG A 631 1.58 28.51 10.30
C ARG A 631 2.89 28.43 11.08
N LEU A 632 3.63 27.34 10.91
CA LEU A 632 4.88 27.07 11.62
C LEU A 632 5.89 26.44 10.66
N GLU A 633 7.15 26.85 10.78
CA GLU A 633 8.30 26.15 10.21
C GLU A 633 9.07 25.54 11.38
N GLN A 634 8.98 24.22 11.54
CA GLN A 634 9.65 23.47 12.60
C GLN A 634 11.11 23.13 12.22
N TRP A 635 11.39 23.04 10.91
CA TRP A 635 12.72 22.80 10.36
C TRP A 635 12.82 23.30 8.92
N VAL A 636 13.99 23.83 8.52
CA VAL A 636 14.29 24.41 7.19
C VAL A 636 15.72 24.04 6.78
#